data_AF-A0AAD9BQD3-F1
#
_entry.id   AF-A0AAD9BQD3-F1
#
_cell.length_a   1.000
_cell.length_b   1.000
_cell.length_c   1.000
_cell.angle_alpha   90.00
_cell.angle_beta   90.00
_cell.angle_gamma   90.00
#
_symmetry.space_group_name_H-M   'P 1'
#
loop_
_entity.id
_entity.type
_entity.pdbx_description
1 polymer ?
#
loop_
_entity_poly.entity_id
_entity_poly.type
_entity_poly.pdbx_seq_one_letter_code
_entity_poly.pdbx_strand_id
1 'polypeptide(L)'
;MENAVYRLNKYAEKTRFLLQYEDRGSVGPDHDKTFTQRVVLNGKVYPEGVGKTKKEAKQDAAKNALRDAHQEGAHQTAVENYNPTSAQQKKEPNQNDSDI
;
A
#
# COMPACT_ATOMS: atom_id res chain seq x y z
N MET A 1 22.35 0.81 0.53
CA MET A 1 20.93 0.88 0.13
C MET A 1 20.08 0.61 1.36
N GLU A 2 19.45 1.64 1.92
CA GLU A 2 18.52 1.46 3.04
C GLU A 2 17.27 0.72 2.55
N ASN A 3 17.10 -0.54 2.98
CA ASN A 3 15.91 -1.31 2.71
C ASN A 3 14.87 -1.05 3.81
N ALA A 4 13.82 -0.29 3.50
CA ALA A 4 12.79 0.08 4.48
C ALA A 4 12.09 -1.15 5.09
N VAL A 5 11.92 -2.22 4.31
CA VAL A 5 11.37 -3.50 4.77
C VAL A 5 12.25 -4.11 5.88
N TYR A 6 13.57 -4.05 5.70
CA TYR A 6 14.51 -4.54 6.72
C TYR A 6 14.44 -3.70 8.00
N ARG A 7 14.42 -2.38 7.87
CA ARG A 7 14.32 -1.46 9.01
C ARG A 7 13.01 -1.68 9.78
N LEU A 8 11.90 -1.87 9.08
CA LEU A 8 10.60 -2.17 9.69
C LEU A 8 10.58 -3.54 10.38
N ASN A 9 11.14 -4.57 9.74
CA ASN A 9 11.25 -5.89 10.35
C ASN A 9 12.10 -5.84 11.63
N LYS A 10 13.24 -5.13 11.59
CA LYS A 10 14.09 -4.93 12.78
C LYS A 10 13.39 -4.13 13.87
N TYR A 11 12.60 -3.12 13.52
CA TYR A 11 11.79 -2.39 14.48
C TYR A 11 10.77 -3.32 15.17
N ALA A 12 10.03 -4.11 14.38
CA ALA A 12 9.05 -5.06 14.87
C ALA A 12 9.67 -6.13 15.81
N GLU A 13 10.84 -6.66 15.46
CA GLU A 13 11.61 -7.59 16.32
C GLU A 13 11.99 -6.92 17.65
N LYS A 14 12.49 -5.68 17.61
CA LYS A 14 12.92 -4.93 18.80
C LYS A 14 11.76 -4.56 19.72
N THR A 15 10.62 -4.18 19.17
CA THR A 15 9.42 -3.82 19.94
C THR A 15 8.55 -5.03 20.28
N ARG A 16 8.89 -6.23 19.76
CA ARG A 16 8.08 -7.46 19.81
C ARG A 16 6.68 -7.29 19.22
N PHE A 17 6.55 -6.44 18.21
CA PHE A 17 5.31 -6.22 17.49
C PHE A 17 5.13 -7.25 16.37
N LEU A 18 3.89 -7.69 16.19
CA LEU A 18 3.54 -8.59 15.09
C LEU A 18 3.46 -7.79 13.79
N LEU A 19 4.40 -8.04 12.87
CA LEU A 19 4.43 -7.42 11.54
C LEU A 19 3.75 -8.32 10.50
N GLN A 20 2.75 -7.79 9.81
CA GLN A 20 2.03 -8.45 8.72
C GLN A 20 1.96 -7.53 7.50
N TYR A 21 1.98 -8.15 6.32
CA TYR A 21 1.81 -7.47 5.04
C TYR A 21 0.55 -8.00 4.36
N GLU A 22 -0.30 -7.09 3.92
CA GLU A 22 -1.51 -7.39 3.17
C GLU A 22 -1.34 -6.91 1.72
N ASP A 23 -1.58 -7.80 0.76
CA ASP A 23 -1.66 -7.43 -0.66
C ASP A 23 -3.06 -6.86 -0.93
N ARG A 24 -3.13 -5.59 -1.31
CA ARG A 24 -4.39 -4.91 -1.66
C ARG A 24 -4.73 -5.06 -3.14
N GLY A 25 -3.87 -5.74 -3.89
CA GLY A 25 -4.04 -6.02 -5.29
C GLY A 25 -3.22 -5.11 -6.19
N SER A 26 -3.42 -5.32 -7.49
CA SER A 26 -2.79 -4.53 -8.53
C SER A 26 -3.84 -3.94 -9.44
N VAL A 27 -3.56 -2.74 -9.85
CA VAL A 27 -4.39 -1.87 -10.63
C VAL A 27 -3.46 -1.44 -11.76
N GLY A 28 -3.67 -1.92 -13.00
CA GLY A 28 -3.18 -1.22 -14.20
C GLY A 28 -3.21 -1.97 -15.49
N PRO A 29 -3.26 -1.30 -16.66
CA PRO A 29 -2.95 -1.96 -17.92
C PRO A 29 -1.55 -2.54 -17.79
N ASP A 30 -1.25 -3.59 -18.54
CA ASP A 30 -0.05 -4.40 -18.29
C ASP A 30 1.26 -3.60 -18.39
N HIS A 31 1.26 -2.46 -19.10
CA HIS A 31 2.40 -1.55 -19.22
C HIS A 31 2.47 -0.45 -18.14
N ASP A 32 1.42 -0.26 -17.33
CA ASP A 32 1.38 0.74 -16.26
C ASP A 32 0.61 0.21 -15.03
N LYS A 33 1.05 -0.96 -14.55
CA LYS A 33 0.49 -1.62 -13.39
C LYS A 33 1.06 -1.03 -12.11
N THR A 34 0.17 -0.51 -11.28
CA THR A 34 0.40 -0.10 -9.89
C THR A 34 0.02 -1.24 -8.95
N PHE A 35 0.93 -1.57 -8.04
CA PHE A 35 0.72 -2.53 -6.98
C PHE A 35 0.48 -1.78 -5.68
N THR A 36 -0.45 -2.28 -4.87
CA THR A 36 -0.76 -1.70 -3.57
C THR A 36 -0.49 -2.73 -2.48
N GLN A 37 0.25 -2.32 -1.45
CA GLN A 37 0.62 -3.15 -0.30
C GLN A 37 0.32 -2.40 0.98
N ARG A 38 -0.09 -3.12 2.02
CA ARG A 38 -0.45 -2.53 3.31
C ARG A 38 0.33 -3.22 4.42
N VAL A 39 0.71 -2.45 5.44
CA VAL A 39 1.40 -2.96 6.62
C VAL A 39 0.45 -2.91 7.81
N VAL A 40 0.38 -4.03 8.53
CA VAL A 40 -0.27 -4.12 9.83
C VAL A 40 0.80 -4.43 10.86
N LEU A 41 0.96 -3.57 11.87
CA LEU A 41 1.95 -3.74 12.93
C LEU A 41 1.22 -3.75 14.28
N ASN A 42 1.33 -4.85 15.00
CA ASN A 42 0.66 -5.07 16.29
C ASN A 42 -0.87 -4.84 16.24
N GLY A 43 -1.52 -5.24 15.15
CA GLY A 43 -2.95 -5.00 14.91
C GLY A 43 -3.31 -3.56 14.53
N LYS A 44 -2.37 -2.61 14.60
CA LYS A 44 -2.55 -1.25 14.06
C LYS A 44 -2.26 -1.28 12.57
N VAL A 45 -3.18 -0.72 11.79
CA VAL A 45 -2.99 -0.67 10.35
C VAL A 45 -2.42 0.66 9.91
N TYR A 46 -1.42 0.60 9.03
CA TYR A 46 -0.65 1.75 8.55
C TYR A 46 -1.06 2.12 7.12
N PRO A 47 -0.67 3.34 6.67
CA PRO A 47 -0.94 3.77 5.31
C PRO A 47 -0.37 2.79 4.28
N GLU A 48 -1.13 2.60 3.20
CA GLU A 48 -0.77 1.72 2.11
C GLU A 48 0.41 2.30 1.33
N GLY A 49 1.27 1.43 0.83
CA GLY A 49 2.32 1.76 -0.11
C GLY A 49 1.92 1.38 -1.52
N VAL A 50 2.21 2.27 -2.45
CA VAL A 50 1.96 2.07 -3.88
C VAL A 50 3.28 2.05 -4.64
N GLY A 51 3.34 1.30 -5.73
CA GLY A 51 4.53 1.25 -6.58
C GLY A 51 4.29 0.57 -7.91
N LYS A 52 5.20 0.75 -8.87
CA LYS A 52 5.09 0.10 -10.19
C LYS A 52 5.40 -1.40 -10.13
N THR A 53 5.99 -1.83 -9.03
CA THR A 53 6.26 -3.24 -8.75
C THR A 53 5.83 -3.60 -7.33
N LYS A 54 5.57 -4.89 -7.07
CA LYS A 54 5.31 -5.40 -5.72
C LYS A 54 6.40 -5.02 -4.72
N LYS A 55 7.65 -4.98 -5.17
CA LYS A 55 8.80 -4.62 -4.32
C LYS A 55 8.76 -3.15 -3.92
N GLU A 56 8.47 -2.26 -4.86
CA GLU A 56 8.31 -0.83 -4.58
C GLU A 56 7.13 -0.58 -3.65
N ALA A 57 5.95 -1.15 -3.95
CA ALA A 57 4.77 -1.02 -3.10
C ALA A 57 5.04 -1.48 -1.66
N LYS A 58 5.73 -2.62 -1.50
CA LYS A 58 6.13 -3.13 -0.18
C LYS A 58 7.11 -2.20 0.54
N GLN A 59 8.09 -1.66 -0.20
CA GLN A 59 9.07 -0.75 0.36
C GLN A 59 8.42 0.56 0.79
N ASP A 60 7.47 1.07 0.01
CA ASP A 60 6.71 2.29 0.31
C ASP A 60 5.81 2.08 1.54
N ALA A 61 5.10 0.95 1.61
CA ALA A 61 4.28 0.60 2.76
C ALA A 61 5.14 0.51 4.04
N ALA A 62 6.34 -0.06 3.92
CA ALA A 62 7.28 -0.13 5.04
C ALA A 62 7.82 1.25 5.47
N LYS A 63 8.04 2.18 4.54
CA LYS A 63 8.43 3.56 4.86
C LYS A 63 7.31 4.28 5.62
N ASN A 64 6.07 4.15 5.15
CA ASN A 64 4.91 4.77 5.79
C ASN A 64 4.74 4.25 7.22
N ALA A 65 4.84 2.94 7.40
CA ALA A 65 4.77 2.34 8.72
C ALA A 65 5.90 2.78 9.66
N LEU A 66 7.15 2.86 9.15
CA LEU A 66 8.28 3.36 9.94
C LEU A 66 8.13 4.83 10.32
N ARG A 67 7.63 5.66 9.40
CA ARG A 67 7.38 7.09 9.66
C ARG A 67 6.40 7.23 10.82
N ASP A 68 5.24 6.57 10.72
CA ASP A 68 4.21 6.66 11.74
C ASP A 68 4.61 5.98 13.06
N ALA A 69 5.35 4.86 13.01
CA ALA A 69 5.82 4.15 14.21
C ALA A 69 6.93 4.89 14.96
N HIS A 70 7.70 5.76 14.29
CA HIS A 70 8.68 6.62 14.93
C HIS A 70 8.11 7.98 15.37
N GLN A 71 6.91 8.34 14.91
CA GLN A 71 6.36 9.69 15.04
C GLN A 71 5.26 9.81 16.11
N GLU A 72 5.24 8.92 17.10
CA GLU A 72 4.41 9.05 18.32
C GLU A 72 4.84 10.21 19.24
N GLY A 73 5.58 11.21 18.73
CA GLY A 73 6.03 12.38 19.48
C GLY A 73 6.23 13.69 18.69
N ALA A 74 5.90 13.78 17.40
CA ALA A 74 6.04 15.06 16.68
C ALA A 74 5.04 15.24 15.52
N HIS A 75 4.12 16.17 15.75
CA HIS A 75 3.17 16.82 14.86
C HIS A 75 3.46 16.83 13.34
N GLN A 76 2.43 16.39 12.60
CA GLN A 76 1.79 16.95 11.39
C GLN A 76 2.62 17.34 10.14
N THR A 77 2.19 16.77 9.00
CA THR A 77 1.80 17.43 7.72
C THR A 77 1.58 16.32 6.69
N ALA A 78 0.65 16.36 5.74
CA ALA A 78 -0.52 17.16 5.46
C ALA A 78 -1.32 16.30 4.44
N VAL A 79 -2.63 16.47 4.44
CA VAL A 79 -3.53 15.97 3.40
C VAL A 79 -3.15 16.58 2.05
N GLU A 80 -3.00 15.77 1.00
CA GLU A 80 -3.32 16.13 -0.39
C GLU A 80 -3.22 14.89 -1.29
N ASN A 81 -4.38 14.50 -1.83
CA ASN A 81 -4.57 13.61 -2.99
C ASN A 81 -4.39 12.09 -2.78
N TYR A 82 -5.17 11.47 -1.89
CA TYR A 82 -5.58 10.07 -2.16
C TYR A 82 -6.98 10.09 -2.75
N ASN A 83 -7.04 10.17 -4.08
CA ASN A 83 -8.25 9.89 -4.84
C ASN A 83 -8.36 8.37 -4.95
N PRO A 84 -9.35 7.68 -4.34
CA PRO A 84 -9.58 6.27 -4.65
C PRO A 84 -10.27 6.21 -6.02
N THR A 85 -9.51 6.41 -7.08
CA THR A 85 -9.95 6.31 -8.47
C THR A 85 -8.71 5.84 -9.22
N SER A 86 -8.57 4.62 -9.72
CA SER A 86 -9.55 3.61 -10.03
C SER A 86 -8.82 2.27 -10.01
N ALA A 87 -9.51 1.23 -9.53
CA ALA A 87 -9.24 -0.13 -9.93
C ALA A 87 -8.97 -0.20 -11.44
N GLN A 88 -7.89 -0.84 -11.84
CA GLN A 88 -7.57 -1.09 -13.22
C GLN A 88 -7.56 -2.62 -13.36
N GLN A 89 -8.64 -3.20 -13.91
CA GLN A 89 -8.58 -4.01 -15.13
C GLN A 89 -9.93 -4.72 -15.41
N LYS A 90 -10.63 -4.20 -16.44
CA LYS A 90 -11.11 -4.89 -17.66
C LYS A 90 -11.71 -6.30 -17.51
N LYS A 91 -12.99 -6.48 -17.92
CA LYS A 91 -13.52 -7.60 -18.75
C LYS A 91 -14.77 -7.13 -19.54
N GLU A 92 -14.72 -7.15 -20.89
CA GLU A 92 -15.86 -7.16 -21.84
C GLU A 92 -16.61 -8.53 -21.78
N PRO A 93 -17.70 -8.88 -22.53
CA PRO A 93 -18.48 -8.19 -23.58
C PRO A 93 -20.05 -8.35 -23.53
N ASN A 94 -20.75 -7.50 -24.31
CA ASN A 94 -21.92 -7.72 -25.21
C ASN A 94 -23.24 -8.45 -24.76
N GLN A 95 -24.39 -7.79 -25.04
CA GLN A 95 -25.56 -8.24 -25.86
C GLN A 95 -26.93 -7.86 -25.25
N ASN A 96 -27.67 -7.06 -26.04
CA ASN A 96 -29.09 -7.16 -26.41
C ASN A 96 -30.27 -6.67 -25.54
N ASP A 97 -31.09 -5.89 -26.27
CA ASP A 97 -32.55 -5.77 -26.31
C ASP A 97 -33.30 -5.06 -25.18
N SER A 98 -33.87 -3.89 -25.48
CA SER A 98 -35.33 -3.74 -25.62
C SER A 98 -35.74 -2.33 -26.08
N ASP A 99 -36.49 -2.30 -27.19
CA ASP A 99 -37.61 -1.42 -27.54
C ASP A 99 -37.46 0.13 -27.48
N ILE A 100 -37.54 0.76 -28.67
CA ILE A 100 -38.60 1.72 -29.09
C ILE A 100 -38.47 2.00 -30.59
#